data_AF-A0A250FUZ1-F1
#
_entry.id   AF-A0A250FUZ1-F1
#
_cell.length_a   1.000
_cell.length_b   1.000
_cell.length_c   1.000
_cell.angle_alpha   90.00
_cell.angle_beta   90.00
_cell.angle_gamma   90.00
#
_symmetry.space_group_name_H-M   'P 1'
#
loop_
_entity.id
_entity.type
_entity.pdbx_description
1 polymer ?
#
loop_
_entity_poly.entity_id
_entity_poly.type
_entity_poly.pdbx_seq_one_letter_code
_entity_poly.pdbx_strand_id
1 'polypeptide(L)'
;MKQKNLTKKLMIALLGAVLFVGCSKNESENVQEQDASKITARSAEQQSIETTIANFYDCLKKLKYSGFSDFLYDNFFLTSATTNNKTWYEFLDGKFKEQYVGQKEGFVYEKLLGTYTWDSSAKKWGKTTNSNNVTLHFPAFNTTASNNATLVLENYTSLNIGTNSLPTKGKATITVDNKKIIEVDIQGISYGLIPTLIENAEVVIYGNPFTTTISLKKNGSVYNFTSNTSAPDGCTTTVNGVINLTNNSTISTDKVDFKALAFDNFKDLEFKVNFENLEIKVNADIAGLKALNKDVYSVEDMNNFVKVDVLSSGKKVADLKYNEDSNGKYDPDVVFLDGTTNKAESYFSYFSKKVKHVFRVVFGLEK
;
A
#
# COMPACT_ATOMS: atom_id res chain seq x y z
N MET A 1 20.56 -5.00 -17.09
CA MET A 1 19.81 -3.72 -17.14
C MET A 1 18.49 -3.81 -17.93
N LYS A 2 18.30 -4.84 -18.79
CA LYS A 2 17.16 -4.97 -19.74
C LYS A 2 15.85 -5.55 -19.14
N GLN A 3 15.93 -6.45 -18.16
CA GLN A 3 14.76 -7.08 -17.51
C GLN A 3 14.04 -6.14 -16.51
N LYS A 4 14.75 -5.15 -15.96
CA LYS A 4 14.24 -4.25 -14.90
C LYS A 4 13.13 -3.28 -15.34
N ASN A 5 13.05 -2.91 -16.61
CA ASN A 5 12.01 -2.01 -17.12
C ASN A 5 10.70 -2.75 -17.50
N LEU A 6 10.81 -4.02 -17.89
CA LEU A 6 9.67 -4.88 -18.26
C LEU A 6 8.81 -5.23 -17.04
N THR A 7 9.45 -5.72 -15.97
CA THR A 7 8.78 -6.05 -14.71
C THR A 7 8.20 -4.82 -14.01
N LYS A 8 8.81 -3.64 -14.21
CA LYS A 8 8.31 -2.37 -13.67
C LYS A 8 7.04 -1.93 -14.39
N LYS A 9 6.98 -1.99 -15.73
CA LYS A 9 5.78 -1.62 -16.50
C LYS A 9 4.63 -2.61 -16.32
N LEU A 10 4.93 -3.91 -16.24
CA LEU A 10 3.92 -4.94 -16.06
C LEU A 10 3.39 -5.01 -14.62
N MET A 11 4.24 -4.86 -13.60
CA MET A 11 3.77 -4.69 -12.22
C MET A 11 3.02 -3.37 -12.06
N ILE A 12 3.39 -2.28 -12.73
CA ILE A 12 2.60 -1.03 -12.76
C ILE A 12 1.28 -1.21 -13.54
N ALA A 13 1.20 -2.12 -14.51
CA ALA A 13 -0.05 -2.42 -15.22
C ALA A 13 -0.99 -3.35 -14.41
N LEU A 14 -0.42 -4.33 -13.69
CA LEU A 14 -1.13 -5.29 -12.81
C LEU A 14 -1.49 -4.66 -11.45
N LEU A 15 -0.57 -3.93 -10.81
CA LEU A 15 -0.86 -3.06 -9.67
C LEU A 15 -1.62 -1.82 -10.10
N GLY A 16 -1.48 -1.34 -11.35
CA GLY A 16 -2.32 -0.26 -11.87
C GLY A 16 -3.79 -0.64 -11.82
N ALA A 17 -4.09 -1.93 -11.96
CA ALA A 17 -5.44 -2.47 -11.82
C ALA A 17 -5.94 -2.62 -10.36
N VAL A 18 -5.03 -2.69 -9.39
CA VAL A 18 -5.33 -2.81 -7.94
C VAL A 18 -5.10 -1.47 -7.20
N LEU A 19 -4.43 -0.50 -7.85
CA LEU A 19 -4.03 0.83 -7.40
C LEU A 19 -4.24 1.84 -8.54
N PHE A 20 -5.46 1.96 -9.07
CA PHE A 20 -5.87 2.96 -10.08
C PHE A 20 -5.82 4.43 -9.55
N VAL A 21 -4.69 4.83 -8.96
CA VAL A 21 -4.32 6.21 -8.56
C VAL A 21 -3.06 6.69 -9.30
N GLY A 22 -2.34 5.78 -9.94
CA GLY A 22 -1.11 6.08 -10.67
C GLY A 22 -1.28 6.32 -12.17
N CYS A 23 -2.26 7.11 -12.62
CA CYS A 23 -2.15 7.73 -13.95
C CYS A 23 -0.89 8.60 -13.92
N SER A 24 0.19 8.07 -14.49
CA SER A 24 1.42 8.82 -14.68
C SER A 24 1.10 9.94 -15.65
N LYS A 25 1.32 11.17 -15.26
CA LYS A 25 1.62 12.27 -16.15
C LYS A 25 2.50 13.20 -15.31
N ASN A 26 3.70 13.46 -15.82
CA ASN A 26 4.41 14.68 -15.48
C ASN A 26 3.54 15.79 -16.07
N GLU A 27 2.77 16.48 -15.24
CA GLU A 27 1.96 17.61 -15.67
C GLU A 27 2.66 18.89 -15.23
N SER A 28 3.16 19.62 -16.22
CA SER A 28 3.23 21.07 -16.16
C SER A 28 1.84 21.61 -15.86
N GLU A 29 1.73 22.47 -14.86
CA GLU A 29 0.54 23.24 -14.52
C GLU A 29 0.11 24.08 -15.74
N ASN A 30 -0.86 23.58 -16.51
CA ASN A 30 -1.83 24.35 -17.30
C ASN A 30 -2.66 23.37 -18.14
N VAL A 31 -3.73 22.85 -17.57
CA VAL A 31 -4.85 22.30 -18.35
C VAL A 31 -6.11 22.91 -17.78
N GLN A 32 -6.78 23.69 -18.63
CA GLN A 32 -8.03 24.39 -18.36
C GLN A 32 -9.07 23.44 -17.75
N GLU A 33 -9.88 23.99 -16.82
CA GLU A 33 -11.14 23.39 -16.41
C GLU A 33 -11.88 22.90 -17.65
N GLN A 34 -12.15 21.60 -17.71
CA GLN A 34 -13.09 21.08 -18.68
C GLN A 34 -14.44 21.70 -18.35
N ASP A 35 -14.83 22.62 -19.23
CA ASP A 35 -16.13 23.25 -19.31
C ASP A 35 -17.22 22.19 -19.21
N ALA A 36 -18.09 22.30 -18.19
CA ALA A 36 -19.22 21.42 -17.93
C ALA A 36 -20.31 21.49 -19.02
N SER A 37 -20.05 22.15 -20.16
CA SER A 37 -21.01 22.48 -21.21
C SER A 37 -21.07 21.49 -22.38
N LYS A 38 -20.25 20.42 -22.41
CA LYS A 38 -20.39 19.30 -23.37
C LYS A 38 -20.86 18.01 -22.68
N ILE A 39 -22.01 18.07 -22.02
CA ILE A 39 -22.69 16.88 -21.49
C ILE A 39 -23.55 16.30 -22.61
N THR A 40 -23.02 15.32 -23.34
CA THR A 40 -23.86 14.26 -23.90
C THR A 40 -24.51 13.55 -22.71
N ALA A 41 -25.81 13.25 -22.77
CA ALA A 41 -26.51 12.59 -21.65
C ALA A 41 -25.74 11.34 -21.20
N ARG A 42 -25.23 11.34 -19.95
CA ARG A 42 -24.45 10.23 -19.40
C ARG A 42 -25.37 9.04 -19.18
N SER A 43 -24.89 7.84 -19.54
CA SER A 43 -25.63 6.61 -19.25
C SER A 43 -25.73 6.37 -17.73
N ALA A 44 -26.70 5.55 -17.30
CA ALA A 44 -26.86 5.22 -15.89
C ALA A 44 -25.62 4.49 -15.32
N GLU A 45 -24.97 3.68 -16.15
CA GLU A 45 -23.74 2.96 -15.83
C GLU A 45 -22.57 3.92 -15.60
N GLN A 46 -22.42 4.94 -16.44
CA GLN A 46 -21.40 5.97 -16.29
C GLN A 46 -21.57 6.73 -14.97
N GLN A 47 -22.80 7.13 -14.66
CA GLN A 47 -23.11 7.82 -13.41
C GLN A 47 -22.83 6.93 -12.18
N SER A 48 -23.18 5.64 -12.25
CA SER A 48 -22.90 4.70 -11.16
C SER A 48 -21.40 4.62 -10.85
N ILE A 49 -20.54 4.50 -11.87
CA ILE A 49 -19.08 4.45 -11.68
C ILE A 49 -18.58 5.75 -11.04
N GLU A 50 -19.04 6.91 -11.54
CA GLU A 50 -18.64 8.23 -11.04
C GLU A 50 -19.04 8.45 -9.59
N THR A 51 -20.28 8.12 -9.21
CA THR A 51 -20.77 8.24 -7.85
C THR A 51 -19.95 7.38 -6.89
N THR A 52 -19.71 6.11 -7.24
CA THR A 52 -18.94 5.22 -6.37
C THR A 52 -17.48 5.68 -6.22
N ILE A 53 -16.84 6.20 -7.28
CA ILE A 53 -15.51 6.81 -7.19
C ILE A 53 -15.52 8.07 -6.31
N ALA A 54 -16.55 8.91 -6.41
CA ALA A 54 -16.70 10.10 -5.58
C ALA A 54 -16.86 9.72 -4.09
N ASN A 55 -17.66 8.70 -3.78
CA ASN A 55 -17.82 8.18 -2.43
C ASN A 55 -16.50 7.62 -1.89
N PHE A 56 -15.72 6.90 -2.71
CA PHE A 56 -14.40 6.41 -2.32
C PHE A 56 -13.46 7.57 -1.95
N TYR A 57 -13.48 8.64 -2.75
CA TYR A 57 -12.72 9.85 -2.42
C TYR A 57 -13.18 10.49 -1.10
N ASP A 58 -14.49 10.56 -0.85
CA ASP A 58 -15.01 11.10 0.40
C ASP A 58 -14.63 10.23 1.61
N CYS A 59 -14.47 8.92 1.43
CA CYS A 59 -13.81 8.06 2.41
C CYS A 59 -12.34 8.46 2.61
N LEU A 60 -11.55 8.58 1.55
CA LEU A 60 -10.12 8.95 1.65
C LEU A 60 -9.89 10.33 2.30
N LYS A 61 -10.79 11.30 2.10
CA LYS A 61 -10.74 12.59 2.80
C LYS A 61 -10.71 12.44 4.33
N LYS A 62 -11.28 11.37 4.88
CA LYS A 62 -11.30 11.16 6.33
C LYS A 62 -9.90 10.90 6.88
N LEU A 63 -8.99 10.33 6.06
CA LEU A 63 -7.57 10.26 6.40
C LEU A 63 -6.99 11.66 6.58
N LYS A 64 -7.30 12.61 5.67
CA LYS A 64 -6.82 14.00 5.76
C LYS A 64 -7.18 14.65 7.09
N TYR A 65 -8.41 14.47 7.57
CA TYR A 65 -8.89 15.11 8.79
C TYR A 65 -8.65 14.29 10.06
N SER A 66 -7.87 13.21 9.95
CA SER A 66 -7.49 12.40 11.10
C SER A 66 -6.09 12.81 11.59
N GLY A 67 -5.85 12.74 12.90
CA GLY A 67 -4.51 12.95 13.46
C GLY A 67 -3.47 11.90 13.01
N PHE A 68 -3.87 10.89 12.24
CA PHE A 68 -2.99 9.87 11.65
C PHE A 68 -2.12 10.42 10.53
N SER A 69 -2.71 11.21 9.62
CA SER A 69 -2.00 11.73 8.46
C SER A 69 -0.90 12.71 8.85
N ASP A 70 -1.23 13.69 9.69
CA ASP A 70 -0.28 14.68 10.20
C ASP A 70 0.86 14.00 10.95
N PHE A 71 0.53 13.04 11.82
CA PHE A 71 1.51 12.27 12.56
C PHE A 71 2.46 11.51 11.60
N LEU A 72 1.93 10.80 10.60
CA LEU A 72 2.75 10.04 9.66
C LEU A 72 3.70 10.93 8.86
N TYR A 73 3.19 12.05 8.33
CA TYR A 73 4.02 12.92 7.50
C TYR A 73 5.17 13.54 8.29
N ASP A 74 4.87 14.15 9.42
CA ASP A 74 5.88 14.85 10.20
C ASP A 74 6.92 13.89 10.78
N ASN A 75 6.52 12.65 11.09
CA ASN A 75 7.42 11.66 11.67
C ASN A 75 8.25 10.91 10.64
N PHE A 76 7.72 10.57 9.46
CA PHE A 76 8.35 9.64 8.52
C PHE A 76 8.72 10.24 7.16
N PHE A 77 8.31 11.48 6.86
CA PHE A 77 8.54 12.10 5.55
C PHE A 77 9.15 13.51 5.64
N LEU A 78 8.78 14.30 6.64
CA LEU A 78 9.33 15.64 6.82
C LEU A 78 10.72 15.60 7.46
N THR A 79 11.75 15.89 6.65
CA THR A 79 13.13 16.06 7.14
C THR A 79 13.36 17.48 7.64
N SER A 80 14.16 17.64 8.70
CA SER A 80 14.54 18.96 9.22
C SER A 80 16.06 19.12 9.31
N ALA A 81 16.56 20.34 9.07
CA ALA A 81 17.96 20.66 9.34
C ALA A 81 18.30 20.51 10.84
N THR A 82 17.33 20.72 11.73
CA THR A 82 17.50 20.55 13.19
C THR A 82 17.70 19.10 13.63
N THR A 83 17.35 18.15 12.77
CA THR A 83 17.52 16.71 12.95
C THR A 83 18.61 16.13 12.02
N ASN A 84 19.49 17.00 11.49
CA ASN A 84 20.54 16.64 10.53
C ASN A 84 19.98 16.00 9.24
N ASN A 85 18.93 16.60 8.68
CA ASN A 85 18.22 16.14 7.47
C ASN A 85 17.60 14.74 7.60
N LYS A 86 17.33 14.31 8.82
CA LYS A 86 16.53 13.11 9.11
C LYS A 86 15.09 13.50 9.39
N THR A 87 14.17 12.58 9.18
CA THR A 87 12.81 12.71 9.72
C THR A 87 12.83 12.65 11.24
N TRP A 88 11.76 13.10 11.90
CA TRP A 88 11.73 13.09 13.36
C TRP A 88 11.86 11.67 13.93
N TYR A 89 11.18 10.69 13.32
CA TYR A 89 11.29 9.28 13.71
C TYR A 89 12.70 8.72 13.47
N GLU A 90 13.31 8.97 12.31
CA GLU A 90 14.69 8.50 12.04
C GLU A 90 15.71 9.10 13.01
N PHE A 91 15.51 10.33 13.45
CA PHE A 91 16.36 10.95 14.46
C PHE A 91 16.21 10.24 15.82
N LEU A 92 14.97 10.02 16.26
CA LEU A 92 14.65 9.31 17.50
C LEU A 92 15.14 7.85 17.49
N ASP A 93 14.85 7.11 16.41
CA ASP A 93 15.30 5.73 16.17
C ASP A 93 16.83 5.63 16.10
N GLY A 94 17.48 6.58 15.40
CA GLY A 94 18.93 6.66 15.36
C GLY A 94 19.55 6.79 16.76
N LYS A 95 18.99 7.66 17.60
CA LYS A 95 19.44 7.82 18.99
C LYS A 95 19.16 6.59 19.84
N PHE A 96 18.01 5.94 19.63
CA PHE A 96 17.67 4.71 20.34
C PHE A 96 18.66 3.59 20.01
N LYS A 97 18.96 3.39 18.72
CA LYS A 97 19.91 2.38 18.24
C LYS A 97 21.33 2.61 18.73
N GLU A 98 21.79 3.87 18.70
CA GLU A 98 23.09 4.28 19.24
C GLU A 98 23.23 3.91 20.72
N GLN A 99 22.15 4.02 21.51
CA GLN A 99 22.17 3.79 22.96
C GLN A 99 21.93 2.32 23.36
N TYR A 100 21.07 1.59 22.64
CA TYR A 100 20.52 0.32 23.16
C TYR A 100 20.58 -0.89 22.22
N VAL A 101 20.82 -0.69 20.92
CA VAL A 101 20.86 -1.81 19.95
C VAL A 101 22.30 -2.18 19.58
N GLY A 102 23.24 -1.22 19.64
CA GLY A 102 24.63 -1.44 19.25
C GLY A 102 24.77 -1.62 17.73
N GLN A 103 25.96 -1.36 17.18
CA GLN A 103 26.14 -1.38 15.72
C GLN A 103 26.25 -2.79 15.10
N LYS A 104 26.42 -3.83 15.92
CA LYS A 104 26.67 -5.21 15.46
C LYS A 104 25.64 -6.23 15.94
N GLU A 105 24.82 -5.88 16.92
CA GLU A 105 23.75 -6.76 17.38
C GLU A 105 22.45 -6.38 16.65
N GLY A 106 21.75 -7.37 16.11
CA GLY A 106 20.42 -7.16 15.53
C GLY A 106 19.40 -6.74 16.60
N PHE A 107 18.18 -6.44 16.18
CA PHE A 107 17.08 -6.19 17.11
C PHE A 107 16.79 -7.45 17.93
N VAL A 108 16.95 -7.39 19.26
CA VAL A 108 16.61 -8.46 20.20
C VAL A 108 15.60 -7.93 21.20
N TYR A 109 14.32 -8.29 21.01
CA TYR A 109 13.19 -7.74 21.76
C TYR A 109 13.35 -7.87 23.28
N GLU A 110 13.78 -9.03 23.75
CA GLU A 110 13.94 -9.35 25.16
C GLU A 110 14.98 -8.47 25.85
N LYS A 111 16.04 -8.07 25.13
CA LYS A 111 17.08 -7.14 25.64
C LYS A 111 16.57 -5.70 25.72
N LEU A 112 15.56 -5.37 24.92
CA LEU A 112 15.01 -4.03 24.80
C LEU A 112 13.82 -3.78 25.71
N LEU A 113 13.34 -4.77 26.46
CA LEU A 113 12.28 -4.57 27.43
C LEU A 113 12.61 -3.42 28.40
N GLY A 114 11.62 -2.54 28.58
CA GLY A 114 11.78 -1.32 29.37
C GLY A 114 10.89 -0.18 28.89
N THR A 115 10.79 0.84 29.74
CA THR A 115 10.18 2.12 29.38
C THR A 115 11.27 3.13 29.09
N TYR A 116 11.17 3.78 27.94
CA TYR A 116 12.12 4.74 27.42
C TYR A 116 11.47 6.10 27.34
N THR A 117 12.11 7.11 27.92
CA THR A 117 11.59 8.48 27.91
C THR A 117 12.60 9.37 27.21
N TRP A 118 12.17 10.09 26.19
CA TRP A 118 13.00 11.04 25.47
C TRP A 118 13.28 12.27 26.35
N ASP A 119 14.56 12.64 26.48
CA ASP A 119 15.00 13.91 27.06
C ASP A 119 15.38 14.86 25.92
N SER A 120 14.55 15.88 25.71
CA SER A 120 14.74 16.89 24.65
C SER A 120 15.96 17.78 24.89
N SER A 121 16.36 17.98 26.15
CA SER A 121 17.52 18.81 26.51
C SER A 121 18.82 18.05 26.28
N ALA A 122 18.90 16.81 26.76
CA ALA A 122 20.07 15.96 26.58
C ALA A 122 20.15 15.31 25.19
N LYS A 123 19.05 15.32 24.43
CA LYS A 123 18.85 14.61 23.15
C LYS A 123 19.18 13.11 23.26
N LYS A 124 18.69 12.49 24.32
CA LYS A 124 18.96 11.09 24.67
C LYS A 124 17.72 10.42 25.26
N TRP A 125 17.69 9.10 25.18
CA TRP A 125 16.68 8.26 25.81
C TRP A 125 17.12 7.86 27.22
N GLY A 126 16.31 8.13 28.23
CA GLY A 126 16.40 7.49 29.55
C GLY A 126 15.67 6.15 29.57
N LYS A 127 16.19 5.13 30.27
CA LYS A 127 15.59 3.79 30.37
C LYS A 127 15.21 3.45 31.82
N THR A 128 14.02 2.90 32.00
CA THR A 128 13.55 2.26 33.23
C THR A 128 13.28 0.77 32.97
N THR A 129 13.95 -0.12 33.71
CA THR A 129 14.08 -1.56 33.38
C THR A 129 12.93 -2.49 33.85
N ASN A 130 11.74 -2.00 34.18
CA ASN A 130 10.67 -2.81 34.79
C ASN A 130 9.40 -2.86 33.93
N SER A 131 9.53 -3.30 32.68
CA SER A 131 8.39 -3.40 31.75
C SER A 131 8.39 -4.76 31.05
N ASN A 132 7.20 -5.33 30.86
CA ASN A 132 7.01 -6.53 30.02
C ASN A 132 7.01 -6.20 28.52
N ASN A 133 6.97 -4.91 28.18
CA ASN A 133 6.91 -4.38 26.82
C ASN A 133 8.06 -3.41 26.56
N VAL A 134 8.27 -3.07 25.29
CA VAL A 134 9.11 -1.93 24.90
C VAL A 134 8.20 -0.72 24.75
N THR A 135 8.30 0.24 25.66
CA THR A 135 7.47 1.46 25.66
C THR A 135 8.34 2.69 25.45
N LEU A 136 8.03 3.53 24.47
CA LEU A 136 8.74 4.77 24.19
C LEU A 136 7.78 5.96 24.41
N HIS A 137 8.17 6.89 25.27
CA HIS A 137 7.52 8.19 25.43
C HIS A 137 8.37 9.27 24.77
N PHE A 138 7.79 9.96 23.80
CA PHE A 138 8.49 10.96 22.99
C PHE A 138 7.55 12.09 22.56
N PRO A 139 8.09 13.23 22.12
CA PRO A 139 7.26 14.28 21.53
C PRO A 139 6.74 13.81 20.18
N ALA A 140 5.45 13.97 19.90
CA ALA A 140 4.87 13.58 18.62
C ALA A 140 5.52 14.32 17.43
N PHE A 141 6.03 15.53 17.66
CA PHE A 141 6.67 16.37 16.66
C PHE A 141 7.96 17.00 17.22
N ASN A 142 8.89 17.36 16.34
CA ASN A 142 10.16 17.98 16.73
C ASN A 142 10.01 19.39 17.38
N THR A 143 8.85 20.02 17.21
CA THR A 143 8.47 21.31 17.83
C THR A 143 7.73 21.15 19.15
N THR A 144 7.27 19.93 19.48
CA THR A 144 6.55 19.66 20.71
C THR A 144 7.53 19.53 21.88
N ALA A 145 7.30 20.30 22.95
CA ALA A 145 8.17 20.28 24.12
C ALA A 145 7.92 19.09 25.06
N SER A 146 6.68 18.60 25.12
CA SER A 146 6.27 17.49 25.98
C SER A 146 6.31 16.14 25.26
N ASN A 147 6.55 15.07 26.01
CA ASN A 147 6.42 13.70 25.52
C ASN A 147 4.95 13.29 25.48
N ASN A 148 4.22 13.76 24.46
CA ASN A 148 2.79 13.49 24.31
C ASN A 148 2.48 12.28 23.40
N ALA A 149 3.48 11.67 22.77
CA ALA A 149 3.36 10.44 22.03
C ALA A 149 3.86 9.24 22.84
N THR A 150 3.19 8.10 22.69
CA THR A 150 3.62 6.81 23.26
C THR A 150 3.59 5.75 22.19
N LEU A 151 4.71 5.04 22.00
CA LEU A 151 4.78 3.80 21.23
C LEU A 151 4.90 2.64 22.22
N VAL A 152 4.06 1.62 22.07
CA VAL A 152 4.17 0.36 22.83
C VAL A 152 4.35 -0.78 21.84
N LEU A 153 5.42 -1.55 21.99
CA LEU A 153 5.65 -2.82 21.30
C LEU A 153 5.54 -3.97 22.30
N GLU A 154 4.54 -4.81 22.10
CA GLU A 154 4.19 -5.94 22.97
C GLU A 154 4.19 -7.27 22.21
N ASN A 155 4.52 -8.35 22.93
CA ASN A 155 4.45 -9.74 22.44
C ASN A 155 5.18 -9.98 21.10
N TYR A 156 6.27 -9.26 20.85
CA TYR A 156 7.02 -9.40 19.62
C TYR A 156 7.77 -10.73 19.60
N THR A 157 7.65 -11.46 18.50
CA THR A 157 8.44 -12.65 18.22
C THR A 157 8.96 -12.56 16.79
N SER A 158 10.10 -13.19 16.55
CA SER A 158 10.70 -13.24 15.22
C SER A 158 11.27 -14.62 14.92
N LEU A 159 11.33 -14.92 13.63
CA LEU A 159 12.09 -16.02 13.06
C LEU A 159 13.40 -15.47 12.52
N ASN A 160 14.51 -15.99 13.03
CA ASN A 160 15.84 -15.62 12.55
C ASN A 160 16.26 -16.54 11.41
N ILE A 161 16.59 -15.94 10.27
CA ILE A 161 17.09 -16.66 9.10
C ILE A 161 18.35 -15.98 8.56
N GLY A 162 19.49 -16.65 8.73
CA GLY A 162 20.80 -16.03 8.48
C GLY A 162 20.98 -14.80 9.38
N THR A 163 21.25 -13.64 8.77
CA THR A 163 21.36 -12.35 9.47
C THR A 163 20.05 -11.57 9.54
N ASN A 164 18.96 -12.09 8.97
CA ASN A 164 17.66 -11.42 8.94
C ASN A 164 16.79 -11.90 10.10
N SER A 165 16.09 -10.97 10.75
CA SER A 165 15.06 -11.26 11.75
C SER A 165 13.71 -10.85 11.18
N LEU A 166 12.82 -11.83 11.01
CA LEU A 166 11.53 -11.66 10.38
C LEU A 166 10.42 -11.74 11.42
N PRO A 167 9.51 -10.76 11.51
CA PRO A 167 8.47 -10.75 12.53
C PRO A 167 7.49 -11.91 12.34
N THR A 168 7.24 -12.69 13.40
CA THR A 168 6.23 -13.76 13.39
C THR A 168 4.96 -13.36 14.11
N LYS A 169 5.08 -12.54 15.17
CA LYS A 169 3.96 -11.93 15.90
C LYS A 169 4.42 -10.63 16.55
N GLY A 170 3.47 -9.82 16.97
CA GLY A 170 3.72 -8.66 17.79
C GLY A 170 2.72 -7.56 17.52
N LYS A 171 2.52 -6.71 18.51
CA LYS A 171 1.59 -5.59 18.41
C LYS A 171 2.31 -4.30 18.74
N ALA A 172 2.23 -3.34 17.82
CA ALA A 172 2.79 -2.00 17.96
C ALA A 172 1.66 -0.98 17.96
N THR A 173 1.51 -0.21 19.02
CA THR A 173 0.48 0.84 19.13
C THR A 173 1.12 2.19 19.36
N ILE A 174 0.68 3.20 18.61
CA ILE A 174 1.07 4.60 18.80
C ILE A 174 -0.15 5.41 19.22
N THR A 175 -0.01 6.12 20.34
CA THR A 175 -0.96 7.12 20.81
C THR A 175 -0.32 8.51 20.81
N VAL A 176 -1.13 9.53 20.54
CA VAL A 176 -0.76 10.95 20.69
C VAL A 176 -1.86 11.62 21.51
N ASP A 177 -1.48 12.33 22.58
CA ASP A 177 -2.42 12.91 23.54
C ASP A 177 -3.45 11.87 24.05
N ASN A 178 -2.96 10.66 24.31
CA ASN A 178 -3.75 9.48 24.73
C ASN A 178 -4.80 8.99 23.73
N LYS A 179 -4.79 9.46 22.48
CA LYS A 179 -5.65 8.96 21.40
C LYS A 179 -4.87 7.99 20.52
N LYS A 180 -5.44 6.82 20.22
CA LYS A 180 -4.83 5.84 19.31
C LYS A 180 -4.80 6.39 17.89
N ILE A 181 -3.61 6.48 17.33
CA ILE A 181 -3.37 7.01 15.98
C ILE A 181 -3.06 5.88 15.01
N ILE A 182 -2.17 4.97 15.42
CA ILE A 182 -1.73 3.80 14.66
C ILE A 182 -1.73 2.59 15.57
N GLU A 183 -2.13 1.44 15.04
CA GLU A 183 -1.84 0.15 15.64
C GLU A 183 -1.59 -0.88 14.54
N VAL A 184 -0.52 -1.65 14.67
CA VAL A 184 -0.20 -2.78 13.80
C VAL A 184 -0.15 -4.01 14.69
N ASP A 185 -1.08 -4.93 14.47
CA ASP A 185 -1.19 -6.19 15.18
C ASP A 185 -0.88 -7.34 14.22
N ILE A 186 0.32 -7.91 14.35
CA ILE A 186 0.75 -9.11 13.63
C ILE A 186 0.29 -10.30 14.47
N GLN A 187 -0.85 -10.87 14.09
CA GLN A 187 -1.46 -12.00 14.81
C GLN A 187 -0.69 -13.30 14.54
N GLY A 188 -0.14 -13.42 13.33
CA GLY A 188 0.72 -14.52 12.95
C GLY A 188 1.27 -14.39 11.53
N ILE A 189 2.57 -14.58 11.37
CA ILE A 189 3.22 -14.80 10.08
C ILE A 189 3.99 -16.10 10.16
N SER A 190 3.77 -16.96 9.17
CA SER A 190 4.53 -18.18 8.95
C SER A 190 5.32 -18.03 7.66
N TYR A 191 6.59 -18.41 7.73
CA TYR A 191 7.51 -18.38 6.62
C TYR A 191 7.82 -19.81 6.21
N GLY A 192 7.89 -20.05 4.89
CA GLY A 192 8.28 -21.35 4.37
C GLY A 192 9.79 -21.60 4.50
N LEU A 193 10.22 -22.77 4.02
CA LEU A 193 11.65 -23.15 3.96
C LEU A 193 12.50 -22.19 3.11
N ILE A 194 11.86 -21.40 2.23
CA ILE A 194 12.49 -20.26 1.56
C ILE A 194 12.26 -19.02 2.44
N PRO A 195 13.32 -18.35 2.92
CA PRO A 195 13.25 -17.34 3.99
C PRO A 195 12.39 -16.11 3.70
N THR A 196 11.87 -15.95 2.49
CA THR A 196 11.14 -14.76 2.04
C THR A 196 9.73 -15.09 1.55
N LEU A 197 9.34 -16.37 1.60
CA LEU A 197 8.02 -16.80 1.17
C LEU A 197 7.11 -16.87 2.40
N ILE A 198 6.26 -15.86 2.55
CA ILE A 198 5.16 -15.89 3.53
C ILE A 198 4.22 -17.02 3.10
N GLU A 199 4.02 -18.02 3.95
CA GLU A 199 3.04 -19.08 3.72
C GLU A 199 1.68 -18.63 4.23
N ASN A 200 1.65 -18.05 5.43
CA ASN A 200 0.44 -17.45 5.97
C ASN A 200 0.79 -16.16 6.68
N ALA A 201 -0.06 -15.15 6.55
CA ALA A 201 0.01 -13.93 7.33
C ALA A 201 -1.39 -13.48 7.73
N GLU A 202 -1.52 -13.01 8.96
CA GLU A 202 -2.69 -12.32 9.47
C GLU A 202 -2.23 -11.07 10.22
N VAL A 203 -2.61 -9.92 9.68
CA VAL A 203 -2.18 -8.60 10.16
C VAL A 203 -3.39 -7.67 10.21
N VAL A 204 -3.58 -7.01 11.34
CA VAL A 204 -4.58 -5.95 11.51
C VAL A 204 -3.86 -4.62 11.66
N ILE A 205 -4.21 -3.66 10.81
CA ILE A 205 -3.65 -2.31 10.81
C ILE A 205 -4.78 -1.34 11.08
N TYR A 206 -4.72 -0.66 12.21
CA TYR A 206 -5.55 0.50 12.49
C TYR A 206 -4.74 1.77 12.18
N GLY A 207 -5.30 2.63 11.34
CA GLY A 207 -4.84 3.99 11.13
C GLY A 207 -6.07 4.88 11.16
N ASN A 208 -6.23 5.68 12.21
CA ASN A 208 -7.47 6.41 12.51
C ASN A 208 -8.06 7.09 11.25
N PRO A 209 -9.35 6.89 10.89
CA PRO A 209 -10.35 6.01 11.54
C PRO A 209 -10.44 4.59 10.95
N PHE A 210 -9.57 4.23 10.01
CA PHE A 210 -9.64 2.99 9.27
C PHE A 210 -9.01 1.82 10.02
N THR A 211 -9.62 0.65 9.87
CA THR A 211 -9.05 -0.64 10.25
C THR A 211 -8.97 -1.50 9.01
N THR A 212 -7.79 -2.04 8.72
CA THR A 212 -7.53 -2.95 7.61
C THR A 212 -7.06 -4.29 8.15
N THR A 213 -7.78 -5.36 7.83
CA THR A 213 -7.38 -6.74 8.13
C THR A 213 -6.84 -7.39 6.86
N ILE A 214 -5.60 -7.85 6.90
CA ILE A 214 -4.91 -8.51 5.80
C ILE A 214 -4.73 -9.98 6.16
N SER A 215 -5.17 -10.87 5.28
CA SER A 215 -4.93 -12.30 5.35
C SER A 215 -4.25 -12.77 4.07
N LEU A 216 -3.18 -13.53 4.21
CA LEU A 216 -2.56 -14.27 3.12
C LEU A 216 -2.48 -15.73 3.56
N LYS A 217 -2.92 -16.67 2.71
CA LYS A 217 -2.86 -18.10 2.99
C LYS A 217 -2.41 -18.87 1.76
N LYS A 218 -1.36 -19.67 1.91
CA LYS A 218 -0.83 -20.55 0.88
C LYS A 218 -1.37 -21.96 1.06
N ASN A 219 -2.02 -22.48 0.03
CA ASN A 219 -2.51 -23.86 -0.05
C ASN A 219 -1.86 -24.54 -1.26
N GLY A 220 -0.78 -25.29 -1.05
CA GLY A 220 0.00 -25.87 -2.15
C GLY A 220 0.61 -24.78 -3.03
N SER A 221 0.23 -24.73 -4.31
CA SER A 221 0.70 -23.72 -5.28
C SER A 221 -0.22 -22.50 -5.39
N VAL A 222 -1.19 -22.36 -4.49
CA VAL A 222 -2.20 -21.28 -4.55
C VAL A 222 -2.06 -20.37 -3.36
N TYR A 223 -2.00 -19.06 -3.60
CA TYR A 223 -2.15 -18.03 -2.59
C TYR A 223 -3.55 -17.45 -2.62
N ASN A 224 -4.16 -17.35 -1.45
CA ASN A 224 -5.39 -16.60 -1.23
C ASN A 224 -5.04 -15.38 -0.41
N PHE A 225 -5.31 -14.20 -0.96
CA PHE A 225 -5.13 -12.91 -0.34
C PHE A 225 -6.49 -12.30 -0.08
N THR A 226 -6.69 -11.76 1.11
CA THR A 226 -7.85 -10.95 1.46
C THR A 226 -7.39 -9.71 2.20
N SER A 227 -7.92 -8.55 1.83
CA SER A 227 -7.75 -7.31 2.58
C SER A 227 -9.12 -6.67 2.78
N ASN A 228 -9.54 -6.51 4.03
CA ASN A 228 -10.80 -5.86 4.38
C ASN A 228 -10.50 -4.57 5.13
N THR A 229 -10.84 -3.43 4.54
CA THR A 229 -10.72 -2.12 5.17
C THR A 229 -12.10 -1.62 5.54
N SER A 230 -12.24 -1.10 6.75
CA SER A 230 -13.49 -0.52 7.25
C SER A 230 -13.23 0.73 8.09
N ALA A 231 -14.17 1.69 8.07
CA ALA A 231 -14.25 2.77 9.04
C ALA A 231 -15.60 2.75 9.79
N PRO A 232 -15.70 3.32 11.00
CA PRO A 232 -16.92 3.33 11.81
C PRO A 232 -18.18 3.91 11.14
N ASP A 233 -18.00 4.71 10.09
CA ASP A 233 -19.05 5.43 9.38
C ASP A 233 -19.48 4.74 8.08
N GLY A 234 -19.07 3.49 7.87
CA GLY A 234 -19.57 2.64 6.78
C GLY A 234 -18.68 2.59 5.54
N CYS A 235 -17.58 3.35 5.46
CA CYS A 235 -16.60 3.19 4.40
C CYS A 235 -15.97 1.80 4.46
N THR A 236 -16.25 0.95 3.47
CA THR A 236 -15.70 -0.41 3.40
C THR A 236 -15.10 -0.69 2.03
N THR A 237 -13.93 -1.32 2.02
CA THR A 237 -13.27 -1.81 0.81
C THR A 237 -12.82 -3.23 1.06
N THR A 238 -13.09 -4.12 0.12
CA THR A 238 -12.62 -5.51 0.17
C THR A 238 -11.77 -5.80 -1.06
N VAL A 239 -10.60 -6.37 -0.85
CA VAL A 239 -9.77 -6.92 -1.91
C VAL A 239 -9.65 -8.42 -1.69
N ASN A 240 -9.97 -9.21 -2.70
CA ASN A 240 -9.70 -10.64 -2.73
C ASN A 240 -8.76 -10.94 -3.88
N GLY A 241 -7.73 -11.72 -3.63
CA GLY A 241 -6.75 -12.14 -4.63
C GLY A 241 -6.55 -13.64 -4.58
N VAL A 242 -6.46 -14.27 -5.75
CA VAL A 242 -6.00 -15.65 -5.90
C VAL A 242 -4.80 -15.61 -6.82
N ILE A 243 -3.64 -16.10 -6.36
CA ILE A 243 -2.42 -16.15 -7.16
C ILE A 243 -2.02 -17.61 -7.29
N ASN A 244 -2.07 -18.13 -8.50
CA ASN A 244 -1.62 -19.48 -8.80
C ASN A 244 -0.15 -19.43 -9.23
N LEU A 245 0.67 -20.28 -8.61
CA LEU A 245 2.08 -20.42 -8.95
C LEU A 245 2.29 -21.47 -10.03
N THR A 246 3.37 -21.32 -10.80
CA THR A 246 3.80 -22.24 -11.86
C THR A 246 4.44 -23.50 -11.27
N ASN A 247 5.13 -23.37 -10.14
CA ASN A 247 5.73 -24.48 -9.40
C ASN A 247 5.86 -24.15 -7.90
N ASN A 248 6.23 -25.17 -7.10
CA ASN A 248 6.44 -25.06 -5.65
C ASN A 248 7.92 -24.88 -5.25
N SER A 249 8.84 -24.65 -6.19
CA SER A 249 10.27 -24.86 -5.93
C SER A 249 11.23 -23.80 -6.47
N THR A 250 12.18 -23.46 -5.57
CA THR A 250 13.53 -22.89 -5.72
C THR A 250 13.69 -21.47 -6.23
N ILE A 251 13.93 -20.58 -5.27
CA ILE A 251 14.65 -19.33 -5.47
C ILE A 251 15.70 -19.20 -4.37
N SER A 252 16.98 -19.23 -4.74
CA SER A 252 18.09 -18.91 -3.83
C SER A 252 18.11 -17.41 -3.56
N THR A 253 18.24 -17.01 -2.30
CA THR A 253 18.19 -15.63 -1.81
C THR A 253 19.46 -14.81 -2.06
N ASP A 254 20.48 -15.37 -2.70
CA ASP A 254 21.81 -14.77 -2.64
C ASP A 254 21.96 -13.50 -3.49
N LYS A 255 21.06 -13.23 -4.45
CA LYS A 255 21.07 -12.01 -5.31
C LYS A 255 19.71 -11.66 -5.94
N VAL A 256 18.63 -11.57 -5.18
CA VAL A 256 17.30 -11.58 -5.82
C VAL A 256 16.62 -10.23 -5.97
N ASP A 257 16.33 -9.87 -7.23
CA ASP A 257 15.31 -8.88 -7.57
C ASP A 257 13.92 -9.53 -7.37
N PHE A 258 13.28 -9.26 -6.24
CA PHE A 258 11.93 -9.74 -5.90
C PHE A 258 10.90 -9.55 -7.01
N LYS A 259 11.11 -8.55 -7.89
CA LYS A 259 10.20 -8.27 -9.00
C LYS A 259 10.30 -9.35 -10.07
N ALA A 260 11.52 -9.75 -10.44
CA ALA A 260 11.74 -10.78 -11.47
C ALA A 260 11.13 -12.12 -11.05
N LEU A 261 11.30 -12.48 -9.77
CA LEU A 261 10.70 -13.69 -9.21
C LEU A 261 9.19 -13.74 -9.29
N ALA A 262 8.51 -12.64 -8.98
CA ALA A 262 7.06 -12.64 -8.91
C ALA A 262 6.46 -13.02 -10.27
N PHE A 263 6.96 -12.42 -11.36
CA PHE A 263 6.45 -12.71 -12.71
C PHE A 263 6.84 -14.11 -13.22
N ASP A 264 8.06 -14.55 -12.94
CA ASP A 264 8.52 -15.88 -13.39
C ASP A 264 7.73 -17.01 -12.72
N ASN A 265 7.33 -16.82 -11.46
CA ASN A 265 6.63 -17.85 -10.69
C ASN A 265 5.11 -17.83 -10.82
N PHE A 266 4.48 -16.74 -11.26
CA PHE A 266 3.02 -16.70 -11.39
C PHE A 266 2.55 -17.43 -12.65
N LYS A 267 1.59 -18.33 -12.49
CA LYS A 267 0.87 -18.98 -13.57
C LYS A 267 -0.28 -18.09 -14.03
N ASP A 268 -1.12 -17.70 -13.08
CA ASP A 268 -2.26 -16.83 -13.31
C ASP A 268 -2.63 -16.12 -12.01
N LEU A 269 -3.40 -15.03 -12.13
CA LEU A 269 -3.89 -14.26 -11.00
C LEU A 269 -5.31 -13.80 -11.23
N GLU A 270 -6.09 -13.81 -10.16
CA GLU A 270 -7.40 -13.19 -10.08
C GLU A 270 -7.39 -12.17 -8.94
N PHE A 271 -7.89 -10.97 -9.18
CA PHE A 271 -8.14 -9.98 -8.14
C PHE A 271 -9.55 -9.44 -8.26
N LYS A 272 -10.19 -9.21 -7.12
CA LYS A 272 -11.49 -8.55 -7.00
C LYS A 272 -11.36 -7.43 -6.00
N VAL A 273 -11.68 -6.21 -6.42
CA VAL A 273 -11.75 -5.04 -5.55
C VAL A 273 -13.20 -4.60 -5.49
N ASN A 274 -13.77 -4.61 -4.29
CA ASN A 274 -15.15 -4.22 -4.01
C ASN A 274 -15.14 -2.94 -3.20
N PHE A 275 -15.89 -1.96 -3.69
CA PHE A 275 -16.19 -0.74 -2.96
C PHE A 275 -17.65 -0.36 -3.23
N GLU A 276 -18.46 -0.36 -2.17
CA GLU A 276 -19.92 -0.19 -2.26
C GLU A 276 -20.53 -1.15 -3.29
N ASN A 277 -21.16 -0.61 -4.33
CA ASN A 277 -21.81 -1.29 -5.43
C ASN A 277 -20.89 -1.51 -6.64
N LEU A 278 -19.65 -1.03 -6.63
CA LEU A 278 -18.67 -1.25 -7.69
C LEU A 278 -17.75 -2.43 -7.36
N GLU A 279 -17.60 -3.35 -8.30
CA GLU A 279 -16.61 -4.43 -8.27
C GLU A 279 -15.71 -4.31 -9.51
N ILE A 280 -14.39 -4.35 -9.29
CA ILE A 280 -13.39 -4.48 -10.35
C ILE A 280 -12.81 -5.88 -10.26
N LYS A 281 -13.01 -6.68 -11.31
CA LYS A 281 -12.50 -8.06 -11.38
C LYS A 281 -11.39 -8.16 -12.44
N VAL A 282 -10.17 -8.40 -11.98
CA VAL A 282 -8.99 -8.65 -12.81
C VAL A 282 -8.77 -10.16 -12.92
N ASN A 283 -8.54 -10.66 -14.13
CA ASN A 283 -8.08 -12.03 -14.40
C ASN A 283 -6.91 -11.91 -15.37
N ALA A 284 -5.72 -12.39 -14.99
CA ALA A 284 -4.57 -12.39 -15.87
C ALA A 284 -3.95 -13.79 -16.02
N ASP A 285 -3.80 -14.22 -17.27
CA ASP A 285 -3.09 -15.44 -17.66
C ASP A 285 -1.61 -15.09 -17.92
N ILE A 286 -0.83 -15.19 -16.85
CA ILE A 286 0.59 -14.85 -16.87
C ILE A 286 1.41 -15.90 -17.63
N ALA A 287 1.03 -17.17 -17.56
CA ALA A 287 1.66 -18.26 -18.29
C ALA A 287 1.48 -18.10 -19.80
N GLY A 288 0.27 -17.78 -20.25
CA GLY A 288 -0.03 -17.49 -21.65
C GLY A 288 0.72 -16.27 -22.17
N LEU A 289 0.77 -15.19 -21.39
CA LEU A 289 1.56 -14.01 -21.75
C LEU A 289 3.05 -14.33 -21.88
N LYS A 290 3.62 -15.10 -20.93
CA LYS A 290 5.02 -15.57 -20.98
C LYS A 290 5.30 -16.46 -22.19
N ALA A 291 4.33 -17.28 -22.60
CA ALA A 291 4.50 -18.19 -23.74
C ALA A 291 4.71 -17.46 -25.07
N LEU A 292 4.36 -16.18 -25.17
CA LEU A 292 4.68 -15.36 -26.34
C LEU A 292 6.19 -15.14 -26.51
N ASN A 293 6.98 -15.28 -25.44
CA ASN A 293 8.43 -15.15 -25.43
C ASN A 293 8.93 -13.84 -26.09
N LYS A 294 8.26 -12.73 -25.77
CA LYS A 294 8.57 -11.39 -26.28
C LYS A 294 9.30 -10.57 -25.22
N ASP A 295 10.24 -9.75 -25.67
CA ASP A 295 10.92 -8.77 -24.81
C ASP A 295 10.00 -7.61 -24.39
N VAL A 296 9.00 -7.29 -25.21
CA VAL A 296 8.00 -6.23 -24.99
C VAL A 296 6.65 -6.76 -25.48
N TYR A 297 5.65 -6.71 -24.60
CA TYR A 297 4.26 -7.03 -24.94
C TYR A 297 3.57 -5.80 -25.52
N SER A 298 2.78 -5.97 -26.57
CA SER A 298 1.91 -4.92 -27.10
C SER A 298 0.66 -4.73 -26.23
N VAL A 299 -0.08 -3.65 -26.47
CA VAL A 299 -1.44 -3.47 -25.92
C VAL A 299 -2.34 -4.66 -26.24
N GLU A 300 -2.25 -5.20 -27.46
CA GLU A 300 -3.03 -6.35 -27.88
C GLU A 300 -2.65 -7.61 -27.08
N ASP A 301 -1.35 -7.86 -26.89
CA ASP A 301 -0.89 -8.94 -26.02
C ASP A 301 -1.48 -8.77 -24.61
N MET A 302 -1.40 -7.57 -24.03
CA MET A 302 -1.94 -7.31 -22.71
C MET A 302 -3.46 -7.53 -22.63
N ASN A 303 -4.23 -7.01 -23.59
CA ASN A 303 -5.69 -7.15 -23.61
C ASN A 303 -6.16 -8.60 -23.88
N ASN A 304 -5.33 -9.41 -24.52
CA ASN A 304 -5.63 -10.83 -24.75
C ASN A 304 -5.46 -11.67 -23.48
N PHE A 305 -4.44 -11.37 -22.68
CA PHE A 305 -4.08 -12.16 -21.50
C PHE A 305 -4.51 -11.54 -20.17
N VAL A 306 -4.90 -10.26 -20.14
CA VAL A 306 -5.38 -9.55 -18.95
C VAL A 306 -6.78 -9.00 -19.22
N LYS A 307 -7.77 -9.52 -18.49
CA LYS A 307 -9.16 -9.10 -18.56
C LYS A 307 -9.54 -8.38 -17.28
N VAL A 308 -10.15 -7.21 -17.42
CA VAL A 308 -10.60 -6.41 -16.29
C VAL A 308 -12.07 -6.05 -16.50
N ASP A 309 -12.95 -6.72 -15.75
CA ASP A 309 -14.37 -6.45 -15.76
C ASP A 309 -14.69 -5.36 -14.71
N VAL A 310 -15.56 -4.43 -15.07
CA VAL A 310 -16.18 -3.48 -14.14
C VAL A 310 -17.63 -3.86 -13.97
N LEU A 311 -18.03 -4.14 -12.73
CA LEU A 311 -19.39 -4.52 -12.37
C LEU A 311 -20.00 -3.46 -11.46
N SER A 312 -21.27 -3.13 -11.68
CA SER A 312 -22.09 -2.37 -10.75
C SER A 312 -23.26 -3.22 -10.28
N SER A 313 -23.43 -3.33 -8.96
CA SER A 313 -24.48 -4.14 -8.32
C SER A 313 -24.52 -5.58 -8.85
N GLY A 314 -23.35 -6.19 -9.04
CA GLY A 314 -23.18 -7.56 -9.54
C GLY A 314 -23.41 -7.75 -11.04
N LYS A 315 -23.71 -6.69 -11.80
CA LYS A 315 -23.85 -6.74 -13.26
C LYS A 315 -22.65 -6.11 -13.91
N LYS A 316 -22.07 -6.77 -14.91
CA LYS A 316 -21.02 -6.16 -15.74
C LYS A 316 -21.58 -4.91 -16.43
N VAL A 317 -20.86 -3.81 -16.32
CA VAL A 317 -21.21 -2.52 -16.93
C VAL A 317 -20.16 -2.03 -17.92
N ALA A 318 -18.90 -2.45 -17.76
CA ALA A 318 -17.82 -2.12 -18.67
C ALA A 318 -16.66 -3.14 -18.61
N ASP A 319 -15.78 -3.03 -19.59
CA ASP A 319 -14.44 -3.60 -19.60
C ASP A 319 -13.40 -2.47 -19.43
N LEU A 320 -12.31 -2.71 -18.70
CA LEU A 320 -11.11 -1.88 -18.83
C LEU A 320 -10.16 -2.55 -19.84
N LYS A 321 -9.87 -1.84 -20.92
CA LYS A 321 -8.90 -2.28 -21.93
C LYS A 321 -7.71 -1.35 -21.93
N TYR A 322 -6.50 -1.89 -21.95
CA TYR A 322 -5.31 -1.10 -22.18
C TYR A 322 -5.39 -0.44 -23.56
N ASN A 323 -4.95 0.81 -23.63
CA ASN A 323 -4.71 1.54 -24.87
C ASN A 323 -3.33 2.19 -24.79
N GLU A 324 -2.76 2.56 -25.92
CA GLU A 324 -1.49 3.29 -25.99
C GLU A 324 -1.78 4.73 -26.42
N ASP A 325 -1.35 5.70 -25.61
CA ASP A 325 -1.44 7.11 -25.98
C ASP A 325 -0.41 7.46 -27.07
N SER A 326 -0.51 8.67 -27.62
CA SER A 326 0.40 9.17 -28.67
C SER A 326 1.88 9.25 -28.24
N ASN A 327 2.19 9.06 -26.95
CA ASN A 327 3.54 9.06 -26.39
C ASN A 327 4.04 7.65 -26.04
N GLY A 328 3.34 6.61 -26.48
CA GLY A 328 3.72 5.22 -26.22
C GLY A 328 3.47 4.77 -24.78
N LYS A 329 2.54 5.43 -24.08
CA LYS A 329 2.18 5.08 -22.71
C LYS A 329 0.84 4.37 -22.65
N TYR A 330 0.82 3.32 -21.84
CA TYR A 330 -0.40 2.59 -21.48
C TYR A 330 -1.35 3.47 -20.66
N ASP A 331 -2.53 3.73 -21.21
CA ASP A 331 -3.66 4.39 -20.55
C ASP A 331 -4.93 3.57 -20.82
N PRO A 332 -5.56 2.99 -19.79
CA PRO A 332 -6.73 2.15 -20.00
C PRO A 332 -7.95 2.97 -20.44
N ASP A 333 -8.80 2.36 -21.24
CA ASP A 333 -10.11 2.85 -21.63
C ASP A 333 -11.21 2.04 -20.93
N VAL A 334 -12.27 2.72 -20.51
CA VAL A 334 -13.53 2.11 -20.08
C VAL A 334 -14.38 1.90 -21.32
N VAL A 335 -14.59 0.64 -21.67
CA VAL A 335 -15.42 0.22 -22.80
C VAL A 335 -16.73 -0.31 -22.27
N PHE A 336 -17.82 0.43 -22.49
CA PHE A 336 -19.15 0.07 -22.04
C PHE A 336 -19.78 -1.00 -22.94
N LEU A 337 -20.83 -1.66 -22.44
CA LEU A 337 -21.52 -2.73 -23.17
C LEU A 337 -22.17 -2.26 -24.47
N ASP A 338 -22.51 -0.96 -24.58
CA ASP A 338 -23.04 -0.33 -25.79
C ASP A 338 -21.95 0.01 -26.83
N GLY A 339 -20.69 -0.31 -26.53
CA GLY A 339 -19.52 -0.01 -27.35
C GLY A 339 -18.98 1.40 -27.17
N THR A 340 -19.62 2.26 -26.38
CA THR A 340 -19.05 3.57 -26.05
C THR A 340 -17.76 3.41 -25.28
N THR A 341 -16.79 4.25 -25.59
CA THR A 341 -15.45 4.15 -25.03
C THR A 341 -15.05 5.51 -24.47
N ASN A 342 -14.71 5.52 -23.18
CA ASN A 342 -14.20 6.70 -22.49
C ASN A 342 -12.81 6.37 -21.95
N LYS A 343 -11.90 7.35 -21.97
CA LYS A 343 -10.60 7.20 -21.28
C LYS A 343 -10.85 6.91 -19.82
N ALA A 344 -10.21 5.89 -19.22
CA ALA A 344 -10.32 5.69 -17.78
C ALA A 344 -9.82 6.94 -17.03
N GLU A 345 -8.85 7.66 -17.60
CA GLU A 345 -8.43 8.98 -17.13
C GLU A 345 -9.61 9.96 -16.92
N SER A 346 -10.72 9.91 -17.65
CA SER A 346 -11.84 10.83 -17.41
C SER A 346 -12.54 10.59 -16.06
N TYR A 347 -12.56 9.35 -15.58
CA TYR A 347 -13.11 8.98 -14.27
C TYR A 347 -12.06 9.12 -13.17
N PHE A 348 -10.83 8.72 -13.48
CA PHE A 348 -9.77 8.56 -12.48
C PHE A 348 -8.79 9.73 -12.41
N SER A 349 -8.70 10.63 -13.38
CA SER A 349 -7.82 11.82 -13.26
C SER A 349 -8.35 12.79 -12.23
N TYR A 350 -9.66 13.03 -12.21
CA TYR A 350 -10.29 13.87 -11.21
C TYR A 350 -10.10 13.27 -9.81
N PHE A 351 -10.33 11.96 -9.68
CA PHE A 351 -10.04 11.20 -8.48
C PHE A 351 -8.55 11.25 -8.11
N SER A 352 -7.63 11.02 -9.05
CA SER A 352 -6.18 11.02 -8.84
C SER A 352 -5.69 12.41 -8.43
N LYS A 353 -6.19 13.51 -9.03
CA LYS A 353 -5.88 14.89 -8.60
C LYS A 353 -6.36 15.13 -7.18
N LYS A 354 -7.57 14.70 -6.85
CA LYS A 354 -8.17 14.81 -5.52
C LYS A 354 -7.45 13.99 -4.45
N VAL A 355 -7.07 12.76 -4.79
CA VAL A 355 -6.27 11.88 -3.93
C VAL A 355 -4.85 12.40 -3.81
N LYS A 356 -4.23 12.86 -4.88
CA LYS A 356 -2.95 13.57 -4.85
C LYS A 356 -3.06 14.81 -3.98
N HIS A 357 -4.15 15.57 -4.00
CA HIS A 357 -4.33 16.70 -3.09
C HIS A 357 -4.46 16.25 -1.64
N VAL A 358 -5.25 15.21 -1.34
CA VAL A 358 -5.28 14.60 0.00
C VAL A 358 -3.87 14.20 0.42
N PHE A 359 -3.15 13.42 -0.38
CA PHE A 359 -1.80 13.00 -0.07
C PHE A 359 -0.78 14.14 -0.09
N ARG A 360 -0.92 15.18 -0.91
CA ARG A 360 -0.04 16.35 -0.90
C ARG A 360 -0.23 17.15 0.37
N VAL A 361 -1.46 17.34 0.83
CA VAL A 361 -1.74 18.00 2.10
C VAL A 361 -1.30 17.13 3.27
N VAL A 362 -1.65 15.83 3.25
CA VAL A 362 -1.18 14.84 4.24
C VAL A 362 0.35 14.86 4.28
N PHE A 363 1.01 14.85 3.13
CA PHE A 363 2.46 14.90 3.02
C PHE A 363 3.02 16.33 2.91
N GLY A 364 2.31 17.35 3.42
CA GLY A 364 2.76 18.75 3.52
C GLY A 364 3.42 19.39 2.28
N LEU A 365 3.09 18.91 1.08
CA LEU A 365 3.50 19.45 -0.22
C LEU A 365 2.61 20.63 -0.66
N GLU A 366 1.47 20.84 -0.01
CA GLU A 366 0.59 22.01 -0.14
C GLU A 366 0.15 22.42 1.27
N LYS A 367 0.26 23.72 1.60
CA LYS A 367 -0.14 24.28 2.90
C LYS A 367 -1.60 24.71 2.93
#